data_AF-A0A9X1MZP9-F1
#
_entry.id   AF-A0A9X1MZP9-F1
#
_cell.length_a   1.000
_cell.length_b   1.000
_cell.length_c   1.000
_cell.angle_alpha   90.00
_cell.angle_beta   90.00
_cell.angle_gamma   90.00
#
_symmetry.space_group_name_H-M   'P 1'
#
loop_
_entity.id
_entity.type
_entity.pdbx_description
1 polymer ?
#
loop_
_entity_poly.entity_id
_entity_poly.type
_entity_poly.pdbx_seq_one_letter_code
_entity_poly.pdbx_strand_id
1 'polypeptide(L)'
;MTGSRQIQVMDGDIRILPSSFYIRQIFLLLAAGVLFFGLSWHDKLDFWISAQWYQVETHSFPLKDNFWLELINHKLLKFSIIAFAVAALLWGIYRKKPRLIVAVALLGIGTAVVGILKASSIHSCPWSLSEFGGQAAYLHLFESVSAGVNPGPGKCFPGGHSSCGFAVMALFFWFYPQRPKLAWGCWCLGIFLGMMMGYGQVMRGAHFLSHNLWAGWWVWLSQLAGYWLVGRITVWRRQRH
;
A
#
# COMPACT_ATOMS: atom_id res chain seq x y z
N MET A 1 -10.13 -48.60 21.49
CA MET A 1 -10.49 -47.23 21.97
C MET A 1 -9.20 -46.45 22.18
N THR A 2 -9.28 -45.11 22.13
CA THR A 2 -8.18 -44.10 22.01
C THR A 2 -7.64 -44.01 20.58
N GLY A 3 -8.31 -43.34 19.64
CA GLY A 3 -8.66 -41.92 19.71
C GLY A 3 -7.77 -41.11 18.76
N SER A 4 -7.64 -41.55 17.51
CA SER A 4 -7.05 -40.79 16.41
C SER A 4 -7.97 -39.63 16.02
N ARG A 5 -8.08 -38.65 16.93
CA ARG A 5 -8.79 -37.39 16.72
C ARG A 5 -7.76 -36.31 16.34
N GLN A 6 -7.05 -36.56 15.25
CA GLN A 6 -6.19 -35.58 14.62
C GLN A 6 -6.72 -35.38 13.20
N ILE A 7 -7.01 -34.12 12.89
CA ILE A 7 -7.38 -33.61 11.56
C ILE A 7 -8.87 -33.78 11.21
N GLN A 8 -9.77 -33.26 12.08
CA GLN A 8 -10.89 -32.52 11.52
C GLN A 8 -10.36 -31.13 11.16
N VAL A 9 -10.05 -30.95 9.88
CA VAL A 9 -9.81 -29.64 9.27
C VAL A 9 -11.09 -28.83 9.46
N MET A 10 -11.11 -27.96 10.48
CA MET A 10 -12.09 -26.89 10.55
C MET A 10 -11.81 -25.94 9.39
N ASP A 11 -12.60 -26.10 8.34
CA ASP A 11 -12.63 -25.22 7.18
C ASP A 11 -13.16 -23.86 7.66
N GLY A 12 -12.25 -23.01 8.14
CA GLY A 12 -12.62 -21.79 8.85
C GLY A 12 -11.50 -21.17 9.68
N ASP A 13 -10.52 -21.94 10.16
CA ASP A 13 -9.54 -21.39 11.10
C ASP A 13 -8.46 -20.50 10.48
N ILE A 14 -8.09 -19.44 11.21
CA ILE A 14 -6.91 -18.62 10.91
C ILE A 14 -5.68 -19.53 10.98
N ARG A 15 -4.96 -19.63 9.85
CA ARG A 15 -3.77 -20.47 9.76
C ARG A 15 -2.54 -19.68 10.16
N ILE A 16 -1.74 -20.26 11.05
CA ILE A 16 -0.47 -19.67 11.47
C ILE A 16 0.57 -20.04 10.41
N LEU A 17 1.27 -19.04 9.90
CA LEU A 17 2.36 -19.26 8.96
C LEU A 17 3.66 -19.53 9.73
N PRO A 18 4.58 -20.34 9.19
CA PRO A 18 5.84 -20.62 9.84
C PRO A 18 6.69 -19.34 9.96
N SER A 19 7.50 -19.23 11.02
CA SER A 19 8.40 -18.08 11.20
C SER A 19 9.34 -17.86 10.03
N SER A 20 9.77 -18.92 9.35
CA SER A 20 10.59 -18.85 8.13
C SER A 20 9.92 -18.07 6.99
N PHE A 21 8.58 -18.09 6.89
CA PHE A 21 7.86 -17.27 5.92
C PHE A 21 8.04 -15.79 6.24
N TYR A 22 7.79 -15.38 7.48
CA TYR A 22 7.91 -13.97 7.88
C TYR A 22 9.35 -13.47 7.77
N ILE A 23 10.34 -14.28 8.18
CA ILE A 23 11.76 -13.92 8.06
C ILE A 23 12.13 -13.62 6.60
N ARG A 24 11.72 -14.49 5.66
CA ARG A 24 11.94 -14.27 4.22
C ARG A 24 11.27 -13.00 3.73
N GLN A 25 10.02 -12.76 4.13
CA GLN A 25 9.29 -11.56 3.72
C GLN A 25 9.91 -10.27 4.28
N ILE A 26 10.38 -10.29 5.52
CA ILE A 26 11.10 -9.17 6.14
C ILE A 26 12.43 -8.93 5.42
N PHE A 27 13.19 -9.97 5.10
CA PHE A 27 14.42 -9.83 4.32
C PHE A 27 14.16 -9.18 2.95
N LEU A 28 13.11 -9.62 2.24
CA LEU A 28 12.71 -9.02 0.97
C LEU A 28 12.26 -7.56 1.13
N LEU A 29 11.52 -7.24 2.19
CA LEU A 29 11.14 -5.86 2.51
C LEU A 29 12.37 -5.00 2.85
N LEU A 30 13.35 -5.51 3.58
CA LEU A 30 14.59 -4.78 3.86
C LEU A 30 15.37 -4.51 2.57
N ALA A 31 15.53 -5.52 1.71
CA ALA A 31 16.18 -5.35 0.41
C ALA A 31 15.45 -4.32 -0.47
N ALA A 32 14.12 -4.41 -0.54
CA ALA A 32 13.30 -3.43 -1.26
C ALA A 32 13.39 -2.03 -0.62
N GLY A 33 13.44 -1.94 0.71
CA GLY A 33 13.56 -0.69 1.45
C GLY A 33 14.90 0.01 1.17
N VAL A 34 16.01 -0.74 1.11
CA VAL A 34 17.31 -0.22 0.71
C VAL A 34 17.28 0.30 -0.73
N LEU A 35 16.68 -0.47 -1.65
CA LEU A 35 16.52 -0.05 -3.04
C LEU A 35 15.69 1.24 -3.14
N PHE A 36 14.52 1.29 -2.50
CA PHE A 36 13.63 2.45 -2.55
C PHE A 36 14.23 3.66 -1.86
N PHE A 37 15.00 3.46 -0.78
CA PHE A 37 15.76 4.51 -0.16
C PHE A 37 16.79 5.11 -1.12
N GLY A 38 17.57 4.27 -1.81
CA GLY A 38 18.50 4.73 -2.84
C GLY A 38 17.82 5.51 -3.98
N LEU A 39 16.64 5.05 -4.42
CA LEU A 39 15.84 5.77 -5.42
C LEU A 39 15.33 7.12 -4.92
N SER A 40 14.83 7.19 -3.68
CA SER A 40 14.35 8.44 -3.06
C SER A 40 15.50 9.41 -2.75
N TRP A 41 16.70 8.90 -2.48
CA TRP A 41 17.87 9.73 -2.19
C TRP A 41 18.47 10.36 -3.45
N HIS A 42 18.49 9.62 -4.55
CA HIS A 42 19.09 10.08 -5.79
C HIS A 42 18.16 10.86 -6.71
N ASP A 43 16.89 11.10 -6.30
CA ASP A 43 15.80 11.97 -6.81
C ASP A 43 15.62 12.14 -8.34
N LYS A 44 16.70 12.16 -9.11
CA LYS A 44 16.82 12.07 -10.57
C LYS A 44 15.78 11.19 -11.24
N LEU A 45 15.51 9.98 -10.74
CA LEU A 45 14.50 9.12 -11.38
C LEU A 45 13.09 9.69 -11.19
N ASP A 46 12.77 10.13 -9.98
CA ASP A 46 11.48 10.75 -9.67
C ASP A 46 11.26 12.03 -10.50
N PHE A 47 12.26 12.91 -10.54
CA PHE A 47 12.22 14.11 -11.35
C PHE A 47 12.17 13.81 -12.86
N TRP A 48 12.98 12.87 -13.36
CA TRP A 48 13.00 12.52 -14.77
C TRP A 48 11.64 11.99 -15.25
N ILE A 49 11.00 11.11 -14.48
CA ILE A 49 9.67 10.59 -14.81
C ILE A 49 8.63 11.70 -14.74
N SER A 50 8.60 12.50 -13.67
CA SER A 50 7.64 13.58 -13.52
C SER A 50 7.80 14.67 -14.59
N ALA A 51 9.02 14.98 -15.01
CA ALA A 51 9.30 15.96 -16.05
C ALA A 51 8.69 15.57 -17.41
N GLN A 52 8.50 14.28 -17.71
CA GLN A 52 7.84 13.85 -18.95
C GLN A 52 6.36 14.31 -19.03
N TRP A 53 5.76 14.65 -17.90
CA TRP A 53 4.35 15.05 -17.79
C TRP A 53 4.17 16.54 -17.45
N TYR A 54 5.28 17.26 -17.28
CA TYR A 54 5.29 18.69 -17.01
C TYR A 54 5.44 19.47 -18.31
N GLN A 55 4.66 20.57 -18.46
CA GLN A 55 4.80 21.50 -19.57
C GLN A 55 5.42 22.80 -19.09
N VAL A 56 6.56 23.15 -19.69
CA VAL A 56 7.32 24.36 -19.34
C VAL A 56 6.56 25.60 -19.81
N GLU A 57 5.91 25.54 -20.97
CA GLU A 57 5.20 26.67 -21.59
C GLU A 57 4.01 27.16 -20.76
N THR A 58 3.31 26.22 -20.12
CA THR A 58 2.15 26.51 -19.27
C THR A 58 2.49 26.52 -17.78
N HIS A 59 3.76 26.30 -17.43
CA HIS A 59 4.25 26.13 -16.07
C HIS A 59 3.38 25.17 -15.23
N SER A 60 2.91 24.07 -15.82
CA SER A 60 1.91 23.22 -15.17
C SER A 60 1.98 21.74 -15.57
N PHE A 61 1.32 20.90 -14.79
CA PHE A 61 0.97 19.53 -15.20
C PHE A 61 -0.38 19.57 -15.93
N PRO A 62 -0.44 19.38 -17.26
CA PRO A 62 -1.67 19.51 -18.04
C PRO A 62 -2.75 18.51 -17.63
N LEU A 63 -2.30 17.36 -17.11
CA LEU A 63 -3.16 16.27 -16.69
C LEU A 63 -3.67 16.42 -15.26
N LYS A 64 -3.24 17.45 -14.51
CA LYS A 64 -3.60 17.67 -13.10
C LYS A 64 -5.11 17.56 -12.85
N ASP A 65 -5.90 18.24 -13.68
CA ASP A 65 -7.36 18.33 -13.60
C ASP A 65 -8.06 17.54 -14.73
N ASN A 66 -7.36 16.56 -15.32
CA ASN A 66 -7.93 15.75 -16.39
C ASN A 66 -9.07 14.87 -15.88
N PHE A 67 -10.26 15.07 -16.46
CA PHE A 67 -11.48 14.37 -16.09
C PHE A 67 -11.36 12.84 -16.15
N TRP A 68 -10.73 12.28 -17.20
CA TRP A 68 -10.64 10.83 -17.38
C TRP A 68 -9.72 10.18 -16.37
N LEU A 69 -8.56 10.81 -16.09
CA LEU A 69 -7.65 10.33 -15.05
C LEU A 69 -8.29 10.41 -13.67
N GLU A 70 -9.04 11.48 -13.38
CA GLU A 70 -9.80 11.55 -12.14
C GLU A 70 -10.90 10.48 -12.10
N LEU A 71 -11.71 10.34 -13.14
CA LEU A 71 -12.81 9.38 -13.14
C LEU A 71 -12.32 7.94 -13.00
N ILE A 72 -11.37 7.51 -13.82
CA ILE A 72 -10.91 6.12 -13.86
C ILE A 72 -10.10 5.79 -12.60
N ASN A 73 -9.11 6.62 -12.27
CA ASN A 73 -8.14 6.31 -11.24
C ASN A 73 -8.60 6.76 -9.84
N HIS A 74 -9.18 7.96 -9.74
CA HIS A 74 -9.61 8.52 -8.46
C HIS A 74 -10.98 8.00 -8.01
N LYS A 75 -11.95 7.84 -8.92
CA LYS A 75 -13.32 7.46 -8.56
C LYS A 75 -13.58 5.97 -8.79
N LEU A 76 -13.62 5.51 -10.02
CA LEU A 76 -14.07 4.15 -10.36
C LEU A 76 -13.25 3.09 -9.65
N LEU A 77 -11.93 3.05 -9.87
CA LEU A 77 -11.11 1.98 -9.32
C LEU A 77 -11.09 1.97 -7.78
N LYS A 78 -10.95 3.15 -7.16
CA LYS A 78 -10.97 3.30 -5.70
C LYS A 78 -12.29 2.81 -5.12
N PHE A 79 -13.43 3.26 -5.66
CA PHE A 79 -14.74 2.85 -5.17
C PHE A 79 -15.05 1.39 -5.46
N SER A 80 -14.57 0.83 -6.58
CA SER A 80 -14.69 -0.60 -6.86
C SER A 80 -13.94 -1.45 -5.85
N ILE A 81 -12.71 -1.07 -5.46
CA ILE A 81 -11.95 -1.79 -4.42
C ILE A 81 -12.66 -1.70 -3.06
N ILE A 82 -13.17 -0.52 -2.69
CA ILE A 82 -13.91 -0.33 -1.44
C ILE A 82 -15.21 -1.14 -1.44
N ALA A 83 -15.99 -1.07 -2.52
CA ALA A 83 -17.24 -1.82 -2.66
C ALA A 83 -16.98 -3.34 -2.60
N PHE A 84 -15.94 -3.82 -3.27
CA PHE A 84 -15.50 -5.21 -3.17
C PHE A 84 -15.12 -5.58 -1.73
N ALA A 85 -14.34 -4.75 -1.04
CA ALA A 85 -13.95 -5.00 0.34
C ALA A 85 -15.16 -5.06 1.27
N VAL A 86 -16.12 -4.14 1.15
CA VAL A 86 -17.35 -4.14 1.94
C VAL A 86 -18.19 -5.38 1.64
N ALA A 87 -18.42 -5.71 0.38
CA ALA A 87 -19.17 -6.90 -0.01
C ALA A 87 -18.49 -8.19 0.51
N ALA A 88 -17.17 -8.29 0.38
CA ALA A 88 -16.39 -9.41 0.87
C ALA A 88 -16.41 -9.52 2.40
N LEU A 89 -16.43 -8.39 3.13
CA LEU A 89 -16.57 -8.35 4.58
C LEU A 89 -17.96 -8.87 5.00
N LEU A 90 -19.02 -8.32 4.41
CA LEU A 90 -20.40 -8.72 4.70
C LEU A 90 -20.60 -10.21 4.40
N TRP A 91 -20.10 -10.68 3.26
CA TRP A 91 -20.11 -12.09 2.91
C TRP A 91 -19.30 -12.94 3.89
N GLY A 92 -18.12 -12.47 4.30
CA GLY A 92 -17.27 -13.13 5.28
C GLY A 92 -17.96 -13.28 6.64
N ILE A 93 -18.68 -12.25 7.09
CA ILE A 93 -19.48 -12.27 8.32
C ILE A 93 -20.66 -13.25 8.17
N TYR A 94 -21.46 -13.09 7.11
CA TYR A 94 -22.64 -13.93 6.85
C TYR A 94 -22.29 -15.41 6.73
N ARG A 95 -21.23 -15.75 6.00
CA ARG A 95 -20.75 -17.13 5.82
C ARG A 95 -19.80 -17.59 6.93
N LYS A 96 -19.56 -16.78 7.97
CA LYS A 96 -18.64 -17.07 9.09
C LYS A 96 -17.26 -17.53 8.62
N LYS A 97 -16.66 -16.82 7.66
CA LYS A 97 -15.32 -17.08 7.10
C LYS A 97 -14.29 -16.13 7.71
N PRO A 98 -13.73 -16.40 8.90
CA PRO A 98 -12.88 -15.44 9.60
C PRO A 98 -11.57 -15.15 8.85
N ARG A 99 -11.08 -16.08 8.01
CA ARG A 99 -9.93 -15.81 7.13
C ARG A 99 -10.21 -14.71 6.10
N LEU A 100 -11.41 -14.68 5.54
CA LEU A 100 -11.82 -13.62 4.61
C LEU A 100 -11.96 -12.29 5.38
N ILE A 101 -12.57 -12.32 6.56
CA ILE A 101 -12.70 -11.14 7.43
C ILE A 101 -11.32 -10.56 7.76
N VAL A 102 -10.35 -11.41 8.15
CA VAL A 102 -8.97 -10.99 8.43
C VAL A 102 -8.31 -10.40 7.18
N ALA A 103 -8.42 -11.06 6.02
CA ALA A 103 -7.85 -10.52 4.79
C ALA A 103 -8.43 -9.14 4.45
N VAL A 104 -9.75 -8.96 4.58
CA VAL A 104 -10.40 -7.66 4.33
C VAL A 104 -10.02 -6.61 5.38
N ALA A 105 -9.88 -6.97 6.66
CA ALA A 105 -9.36 -6.06 7.67
C ALA A 105 -7.94 -5.60 7.34
N LEU A 106 -7.10 -6.49 6.80
CA LEU A 106 -5.75 -6.17 6.37
C LEU A 106 -5.70 -5.25 5.14
N LEU A 107 -6.69 -5.28 4.23
CA LEU A 107 -6.84 -4.24 3.20
C LEU A 107 -6.96 -2.85 3.86
N GLY A 108 -7.85 -2.73 4.84
CA GLY A 108 -8.08 -1.48 5.57
C GLY A 108 -6.85 -1.01 6.35
N ILE A 109 -6.20 -1.91 7.10
CA ILE A 109 -4.98 -1.61 7.87
C ILE A 109 -3.87 -1.03 6.97
N GLY A 110 -3.66 -1.63 5.79
CA GLY A 110 -2.66 -1.14 4.84
C GLY A 110 -2.92 0.31 4.42
N THR A 111 -4.14 0.62 4.02
CA THR A 111 -4.51 2.00 3.63
C THR A 111 -4.47 2.97 4.81
N ALA A 112 -4.84 2.51 6.02
CA ALA A 112 -4.86 3.35 7.21
C ALA A 112 -3.44 3.78 7.62
N VAL A 113 -2.48 2.85 7.61
CA VAL A 113 -1.07 3.15 7.89
C VAL A 113 -0.53 4.21 6.92
N VAL A 114 -0.77 4.05 5.61
CA VAL A 114 -0.33 5.06 4.62
C VAL A 114 -1.05 6.39 4.85
N GLY A 115 -2.34 6.39 5.15
CA GLY A 115 -3.11 7.60 5.45
C GLY A 115 -2.55 8.37 6.65
N ILE A 116 -2.21 7.67 7.73
CA ILE A 116 -1.61 8.26 8.93
C ILE A 116 -0.24 8.86 8.61
N LEU A 117 0.64 8.10 7.95
CA LEU A 117 1.99 8.57 7.57
C LEU A 117 1.91 9.80 6.65
N LYS A 118 0.99 9.77 5.67
CA LYS A 118 0.75 10.89 4.76
C LYS A 118 0.26 12.13 5.53
N ALA A 119 -0.63 11.97 6.51
CA ALA A 119 -1.18 13.10 7.27
C ALA A 119 -0.12 13.87 8.07
N SER A 120 0.95 13.18 8.52
CA SER A 120 2.07 13.78 9.25
C SER A 120 3.27 14.16 8.37
N SER A 121 3.16 14.02 7.05
CA SER A 121 4.28 14.21 6.13
C SER A 121 4.53 15.68 5.79
N ILE A 122 5.79 16.09 5.81
CA ILE A 122 6.23 17.43 5.41
C ILE A 122 6.47 17.56 3.91
N HIS A 123 6.55 16.45 3.18
CA HIS A 123 6.89 16.47 1.75
C HIS A 123 5.73 16.97 0.91
N SER A 124 6.01 17.98 0.07
CA SER A 124 5.07 18.51 -0.90
C SER A 124 5.02 17.69 -2.19
N CYS A 125 3.92 17.80 -2.93
CA CYS A 125 3.74 17.09 -4.19
C CYS A 125 4.46 17.78 -5.34
N PRO A 126 4.83 17.05 -6.42
CA PRO A 126 5.54 17.60 -7.56
C PRO A 126 4.92 18.90 -8.10
N TRP A 127 3.58 18.96 -8.25
CA TRP A 127 2.87 20.17 -8.72
C TRP A 127 3.01 21.41 -7.83
N SER A 128 3.57 21.27 -6.63
CA SER A 128 3.77 22.36 -5.65
C SER A 128 5.24 22.74 -5.55
N LEU A 129 6.14 21.95 -6.12
CA LEU A 129 7.58 22.18 -6.07
C LEU A 129 8.01 23.27 -7.04
N SER A 130 9.03 24.04 -6.67
CA SER A 130 9.58 25.13 -7.47
C SER A 130 10.04 24.68 -8.87
N GLU A 131 10.58 23.47 -8.95
CA GLU A 131 11.06 22.80 -10.15
C GLU A 131 9.95 22.53 -11.18
N PHE A 132 8.69 22.51 -10.72
CA PHE A 132 7.51 22.31 -11.56
C PHE A 132 6.54 23.50 -11.48
N GLY A 133 7.06 24.73 -11.31
CA GLY A 133 6.26 25.96 -11.34
C GLY A 133 5.52 26.29 -10.04
N GLY A 134 5.77 25.55 -8.97
CA GLY A 134 5.25 25.83 -7.63
C GLY A 134 6.16 26.74 -6.80
N GLN A 135 6.00 26.69 -5.47
CA GLN A 135 6.73 27.54 -4.52
C GLN A 135 7.36 26.76 -3.35
N ALA A 136 7.13 25.45 -3.27
CA ALA A 136 7.69 24.62 -2.23
C ALA A 136 9.11 24.18 -2.62
N ALA A 137 10.00 24.11 -1.64
CA ALA A 137 11.29 23.46 -1.80
C ALA A 137 11.11 21.94 -1.80
N TYR A 138 11.88 21.25 -2.64
CA TYR A 138 12.03 19.80 -2.54
C TYR A 138 12.80 19.45 -1.26
N LEU A 139 12.37 18.38 -0.59
CA LEU A 139 13.01 17.85 0.63
C LEU A 139 13.25 16.36 0.45
N HIS A 140 14.47 15.90 0.68
CA HIS A 140 14.80 14.48 0.69
C HIS A 140 14.13 13.79 1.89
N LEU A 141 13.88 12.48 1.79
CA LEU A 141 13.03 11.71 2.71
C LEU A 141 13.39 11.84 4.22
N PHE A 142 14.64 12.14 4.56
CA PHE A 142 15.10 12.32 5.95
C PHE A 142 15.69 13.71 6.22
N GLU A 143 15.43 14.66 5.33
CA GLU A 143 15.87 16.03 5.47
C GLU A 143 14.94 16.80 6.43
N SER A 144 15.53 17.55 7.35
CA SER A 144 14.79 18.48 8.21
C SER A 144 14.60 19.81 7.51
N VAL A 145 13.48 20.48 7.76
CA VAL A 145 13.24 21.84 7.25
C VAL A 145 14.21 22.81 7.94
N SER A 146 15.10 23.43 7.16
CA SER A 146 16.00 24.48 7.65
C SER A 146 15.26 25.83 7.77
N ALA A 147 15.79 26.73 8.61
CA ALA A 147 15.17 28.04 8.84
C ALA A 147 15.08 28.85 7.53
N GLY A 148 13.89 29.35 7.22
CA GLY A 148 13.64 30.14 6.01
C GLY A 148 13.28 29.32 4.76
N VAL A 149 13.30 27.99 4.83
CA VAL A 149 12.82 27.13 3.72
C VAL A 149 11.30 26.98 3.80
N ASN A 150 10.61 27.16 2.67
CA ASN A 150 9.19 26.87 2.53
C ASN A 150 8.97 25.40 2.12
N PRO A 151 8.56 24.49 3.03
CA PRO A 151 8.32 23.09 2.68
C PRO A 151 7.03 22.89 1.88
N GLY A 152 6.19 23.93 1.75
CA GLY A 152 4.89 23.87 1.09
C GLY A 152 3.80 23.18 1.94
N PRO A 153 2.69 22.75 1.31
CA PRO A 153 1.52 22.21 2.01
C PRO A 153 1.74 20.83 2.66
N GLY A 154 2.84 20.14 2.30
CA GLY A 154 3.14 18.80 2.80
C GLY A 154 2.11 17.74 2.36
N LYS A 155 2.00 16.69 3.17
CA LYS A 155 1.02 15.60 3.04
C LYS A 155 1.07 14.85 1.71
N CYS A 156 2.23 14.80 1.06
CA CYS A 156 2.38 14.11 -0.21
C CYS A 156 2.99 12.71 -0.11
N PHE A 157 3.84 12.44 0.88
CA PHE A 157 4.49 11.14 1.02
C PHE A 157 3.91 10.36 2.21
N PRO A 158 3.57 9.07 2.10
CA PRO A 158 3.57 8.22 0.89
C PRO A 158 2.33 8.41 -0.01
N GLY A 159 2.30 7.70 -1.14
CA GLY A 159 1.25 7.71 -2.16
C GLY A 159 -0.10 7.16 -1.67
N GLY A 160 -0.99 8.06 -1.21
CA GLY A 160 -2.30 7.69 -0.67
C GLY A 160 -3.19 6.92 -1.66
N HIS A 161 -3.31 7.37 -2.91
CA HIS A 161 -4.13 6.68 -3.92
C HIS A 161 -3.60 5.30 -4.29
N SER A 162 -2.29 5.18 -4.50
CA SER A 162 -1.66 3.90 -4.82
C SER A 162 -1.86 2.86 -3.71
N SER A 163 -1.93 3.29 -2.45
CA SER A 163 -2.15 2.39 -1.31
C SER A 163 -3.47 1.60 -1.41
N CYS A 164 -4.52 2.15 -2.03
CA CYS A 164 -5.78 1.44 -2.25
C CYS A 164 -5.59 0.23 -3.19
N GLY A 165 -4.82 0.39 -4.26
CA GLY A 165 -4.49 -0.71 -5.17
C GLY A 165 -3.60 -1.75 -4.50
N PHE A 166 -2.54 -1.30 -3.83
CA PHE A 166 -1.63 -2.18 -3.06
C PHE A 166 -2.35 -2.94 -1.96
N ALA A 167 -3.42 -2.39 -1.36
CA ALA A 167 -4.17 -3.05 -0.30
C ALA A 167 -4.68 -4.44 -0.72
N VAL A 168 -4.99 -4.64 -2.01
CA VAL A 168 -5.45 -5.92 -2.58
C VAL A 168 -4.47 -7.07 -2.33
N MET A 169 -3.18 -6.78 -2.09
CA MET A 169 -2.20 -7.79 -1.65
C MET A 169 -2.65 -8.58 -0.41
N ALA A 170 -3.51 -8.01 0.45
CA ALA A 170 -4.03 -8.70 1.62
C ALA A 170 -4.81 -9.99 1.30
N LEU A 171 -5.38 -10.09 0.10
CA LEU A 171 -6.07 -11.31 -0.36
C LEU A 171 -5.12 -12.52 -0.44
N PHE A 172 -3.80 -12.29 -0.48
CA PHE A 172 -2.79 -13.33 -0.27
C PHE A 172 -3.11 -14.18 0.96
N PHE A 173 -3.44 -13.55 2.09
CA PHE A 173 -3.68 -14.23 3.36
C PHE A 173 -5.01 -15.01 3.42
N TRP A 174 -5.95 -14.69 2.52
CA TRP A 174 -7.17 -15.46 2.37
C TRP A 174 -6.91 -16.83 1.72
N PHE A 175 -6.00 -16.88 0.74
CA PHE A 175 -5.74 -18.08 -0.07
C PHE A 175 -4.50 -18.86 0.36
N TYR A 176 -3.50 -18.21 0.96
CA TYR A 176 -2.27 -18.88 1.38
C TYR A 176 -2.45 -19.57 2.75
N PRO A 177 -1.96 -20.82 2.95
CA PRO A 177 -1.15 -21.62 2.02
C PRO A 177 -1.94 -22.62 1.14
N GLN A 178 -3.28 -22.63 1.15
CA GLN A 178 -4.07 -23.69 0.49
C GLN A 178 -4.08 -23.57 -1.02
N ARG A 179 -4.07 -22.35 -1.55
CA ARG A 179 -4.05 -22.04 -2.98
C ARG A 179 -2.90 -21.06 -3.26
N PRO A 180 -1.63 -21.50 -3.17
CA PRO A 180 -0.48 -20.61 -3.21
C PRO A 180 -0.37 -19.86 -4.54
N LYS A 181 -0.68 -20.52 -5.67
CA LYS A 181 -0.69 -19.85 -6.99
C LYS A 181 -1.69 -18.70 -7.03
N LEU A 182 -2.90 -18.90 -6.51
CA LEU A 182 -3.93 -17.86 -6.44
C LEU A 182 -3.54 -16.75 -5.46
N ALA A 183 -2.97 -17.10 -4.31
CA ALA A 183 -2.51 -16.13 -3.32
C ALA A 183 -1.46 -15.17 -3.90
N TRP A 184 -0.44 -15.72 -4.58
CA TRP A 184 0.56 -14.91 -5.27
C TRP A 184 -0.02 -14.15 -6.47
N GLY A 185 -1.00 -14.73 -7.17
CA GLY A 185 -1.76 -14.01 -8.20
C GLY A 185 -2.46 -12.76 -7.64
N CYS A 186 -3.12 -12.86 -6.49
CA CYS A 186 -3.72 -11.71 -5.81
C CYS A 186 -2.67 -10.68 -5.34
N TRP A 187 -1.52 -11.16 -4.88
CA TRP A 187 -0.41 -10.28 -4.49
C TRP A 187 0.12 -9.48 -5.70
N CYS A 188 0.40 -10.16 -6.82
CA CYS A 188 0.81 -9.51 -8.06
C CYS A 188 -0.26 -8.55 -8.60
N LEU A 189 -1.54 -8.91 -8.48
CA LEU A 189 -2.65 -8.02 -8.84
C LEU A 189 -2.64 -6.74 -8.00
N GLY A 190 -2.39 -6.84 -6.68
CA GLY A 190 -2.27 -5.67 -5.82
C GLY A 190 -1.11 -4.76 -6.20
N ILE A 191 0.05 -5.34 -6.56
CA ILE A 191 1.18 -4.57 -7.10
C ILE A 191 0.79 -3.86 -8.40
N PHE A 192 0.19 -4.57 -9.35
CA PHE A 192 -0.24 -4.00 -10.62
C PHE A 192 -1.23 -2.84 -10.43
N LEU A 193 -2.29 -3.04 -9.62
CA LEU A 193 -3.28 -2.02 -9.35
C LEU A 193 -2.68 -0.81 -8.64
N GLY A 194 -1.84 -1.03 -7.62
CA GLY A 194 -1.17 0.05 -6.90
C GLY A 194 -0.26 0.88 -7.79
N MET A 195 0.54 0.23 -8.65
CA MET A 195 1.42 0.89 -9.60
C MET A 195 0.64 1.65 -10.68
N MET A 196 -0.43 1.05 -11.23
CA MET A 196 -1.30 1.72 -12.21
C MET A 196 -1.95 2.97 -11.60
N MET A 197 -2.45 2.86 -10.36
CA MET A 197 -3.03 4.00 -9.64
C MET A 197 -1.97 5.07 -9.36
N GLY A 198 -0.81 4.68 -8.88
CA GLY A 198 0.31 5.58 -8.60
C GLY A 198 0.82 6.29 -9.85
N TYR A 199 0.93 5.57 -10.97
CA TYR A 199 1.37 6.14 -12.24
C TYR A 199 0.44 7.25 -12.72
N GLY A 200 -0.88 7.06 -12.62
CA GLY A 200 -1.82 8.13 -12.92
C GLY A 200 -1.72 9.34 -11.97
N GLN A 201 -1.17 9.19 -10.77
CA GLN A 201 -0.83 10.33 -9.91
C GLN A 201 0.49 11.00 -10.30
N VAL A 202 1.46 10.23 -10.80
CA VAL A 202 2.71 10.77 -11.36
C VAL A 202 2.41 11.65 -12.58
N MET A 203 1.56 11.19 -13.49
CA MET A 203 1.12 11.97 -14.66
C MET A 203 0.45 13.30 -14.29
N ARG A 204 -0.20 13.37 -13.12
CA ARG A 204 -0.87 14.57 -12.61
C ARG A 204 0.08 15.51 -11.86
N GLY A 205 1.32 15.11 -11.60
CA GLY A 205 2.22 15.81 -10.67
C GLY A 205 1.80 15.68 -9.20
N ALA A 206 0.94 14.71 -8.87
CA ALA A 206 0.40 14.53 -7.53
C ALA A 206 1.29 13.69 -6.61
N HIS A 207 2.16 12.84 -7.16
CA HIS A 207 3.08 12.00 -6.41
C HIS A 207 4.30 11.67 -7.28
N PHE A 208 5.47 11.53 -6.67
CA PHE A 208 6.62 10.92 -7.32
C PHE A 208 6.49 9.38 -7.40
N LEU A 209 7.30 8.72 -8.23
CA LEU A 209 7.29 7.26 -8.33
C LEU A 209 7.65 6.64 -6.98
N SER A 210 8.70 7.14 -6.32
CA SER A 210 9.14 6.63 -5.02
C SER A 210 8.07 6.75 -3.93
N HIS A 211 7.24 7.80 -3.95
CA HIS A 211 6.12 7.95 -3.03
C HIS A 211 5.15 6.77 -3.13
N ASN A 212 4.92 6.25 -4.34
CA ASN A 212 4.05 5.12 -4.59
C ASN A 212 4.73 3.79 -4.22
N LEU A 213 6.03 3.62 -4.52
CA LEU A 213 6.79 2.44 -4.11
C LEU A 213 6.81 2.27 -2.58
N TRP A 214 7.07 3.35 -1.85
CA TRP A 214 7.00 3.37 -0.39
C TRP A 214 5.60 3.10 0.15
N ALA A 215 4.54 3.55 -0.53
CA ALA A 215 3.17 3.18 -0.14
C ALA A 215 2.95 1.67 -0.23
N GLY A 216 3.38 1.03 -1.33
CA GLY A 216 3.32 -0.43 -1.49
C GLY A 216 4.11 -1.17 -0.41
N TRP A 217 5.30 -0.67 -0.07
CA TRP A 217 6.15 -1.20 1.00
C TRP A 217 5.45 -1.17 2.36
N TRP A 218 4.92 -0.01 2.77
CA TRP A 218 4.19 0.16 4.04
C TRP A 218 2.91 -0.69 4.09
N VAL A 219 2.19 -0.78 2.98
CA VAL A 219 1.01 -1.63 2.87
C VAL A 219 1.39 -3.10 3.10
N TRP A 220 2.38 -3.63 2.40
CA TRP A 220 2.76 -5.04 2.58
C TRP A 220 3.31 -5.34 3.98
N LEU A 221 4.16 -4.46 4.53
CA LEU A 221 4.69 -4.61 5.89
C LEU A 221 3.55 -4.65 6.92
N SER A 222 2.63 -3.69 6.86
CA SER A 222 1.51 -3.61 7.80
C SER A 222 0.58 -4.83 7.72
N GLN A 223 0.37 -5.37 6.51
CA GLN A 223 -0.42 -6.59 6.30
C GLN A 223 0.25 -7.83 6.88
N LEU A 224 1.58 -7.97 6.69
CA LEU A 224 2.37 -9.05 7.29
C LEU A 224 2.33 -8.98 8.82
N ALA A 225 2.58 -7.79 9.39
CA ALA A 225 2.56 -7.56 10.82
C ALA A 225 1.17 -7.83 11.42
N GLY A 226 0.12 -7.34 10.75
CA GLY A 226 -1.27 -7.58 11.15
C GLY A 226 -1.64 -9.06 11.12
N TYR A 227 -1.30 -9.79 10.05
CA TYR A 227 -1.56 -11.23 9.98
C TYR A 227 -0.78 -12.03 11.02
N TRP A 228 0.48 -11.67 11.27
CA TRP A 228 1.31 -12.25 12.33
C TRP A 228 0.67 -12.06 13.71
N LEU A 229 0.25 -10.83 14.04
CA LEU A 229 -0.36 -10.50 15.32
C LEU A 229 -1.67 -11.29 15.53
N VAL A 230 -2.52 -11.33 14.50
CA VAL A 230 -3.77 -12.11 14.53
C VAL A 230 -3.49 -13.61 14.76
N GLY A 231 -2.47 -14.16 14.11
CA GLY A 231 -2.00 -15.52 14.34
C GLY A 231 -1.57 -15.76 15.80
N ARG A 232 -0.77 -14.86 16.37
CA ARG A 232 -0.31 -14.94 17.77
C ARG A 232 -1.45 -14.87 18.78
N ILE A 233 -2.39 -13.94 18.60
CA ILE A 233 -3.57 -13.81 19.45
C ILE A 233 -4.42 -15.08 19.38
N THR A 234 -4.58 -15.66 18.19
CA THR A 234 -5.35 -16.89 18.00
C THR A 234 -4.74 -18.08 18.77
N VAL A 235 -3.42 -18.25 18.72
CA VAL A 235 -2.71 -19.29 19.51
C VAL A 235 -2.90 -19.07 21.00
N TRP A 236 -2.64 -17.84 21.46
CA TRP A 236 -2.73 -17.50 22.89
C TRP A 236 -4.13 -17.74 23.46
N ARG A 237 -5.19 -17.41 22.71
CA ARG A 237 -6.58 -17.69 23.13
C ARG A 237 -6.87 -19.19 23.23
N ARG A 238 -6.32 -20.01 22.33
CA ARG A 238 -6.48 -21.47 22.35
C ARG A 238 -5.73 -22.17 23.48
N GLN A 239 -4.70 -21.53 24.04
CA GLN A 239 -3.93 -22.09 25.17
C GLN A 239 -4.54 -21.76 26.53
N ARG A 240 -5.47 -20.80 26.59
CA ARG A 240 -6.17 -20.37 27.82
C ARG A 240 -7.50 -21.10 28.06
N HIS A 241 -8.00 -21.82 27.06
CA HIS A 241 -9.22 -22.61 27.11
C HIS A 241 -8.86 -24.08 26.88
#